data_AF-A0A8S1H660-F1
#
_entry.id   AF-A0A8S1H660-F1
#
_cell.length_a   1.000
_cell.length_b   1.000
_cell.length_c   1.000
_cell.angle_alpha   90.00
_cell.angle_beta   90.00
_cell.angle_gamma   90.00
#
_symmetry.space_group_name_H-M   'P 1'
#
loop_
_entity.id
_entity.type
_entity.pdbx_description
1 polymer ?
#
loop_
_entity_poly.entity_id
_entity_poly.type
_entity_poly.pdbx_seq_one_letter_code
_entity_poly.pdbx_strand_id
1 'polypeptide(L)'
;MSSINFRNLIHVFDNVIKDPCRAIDEVLGNFVEEEYRIETFNLDPLQLYTSIYGKPIETPEKALQDEQVSQVLSNSLSFLAKWSELITNALFMTYKLPRSAIYICVQLEAQLRYYFPSASSAEVEQMVAQFAYEVFLSRSLSSTKNQVRALGKQPSADAFQKLDCILQFVGFAVLNRGYGNNKWYLTSLNKQIHTIHKDFTKFVKDSARGVSLDDVYGLNEYTQFDPFQKPTLSLLEKHVYTVVEQLQKNATIKELISTLIASAKVSPSGENDKTILLQLHPSPTERVVNGIDVQEFARAKKLVVDLLLCELAGSTLPQLLNASPTVSNEELHKSLFGDDQITSIREKQRNLNESLNNLEKDGRSSSSDNYQSVVTDIANDIRLHARRQRERAEQKKSVQEAREKLLVQREELKAKLAQYEEYLETCLQNLTRTSRRLSFRPVTEKAGKIQKQRASLDQAKSYKSSAEKLFRKGILVDVIGIQTPKQMSKLSVEIGSTADLGIFSVSLLDSNKTVETHLLEFQDLLKADSNEEQKYMLQDRVVFDVPHLIQYINKKFFNK
;
A
#
# COMPACT_ATOMS: atom_id res chain seq x y z
N MET A 1 -1.08 -34.93 3.26
CA MET A 1 -0.93 -33.48 3.03
C MET A 1 -2.12 -32.83 2.32
N SER A 2 -2.95 -33.58 1.59
CA SER A 2 -4.06 -33.06 0.76
C SER A 2 -5.26 -32.43 1.49
N SER A 3 -5.24 -32.34 2.82
CA SER A 3 -6.32 -31.85 3.69
C SER A 3 -6.02 -30.51 4.38
N ILE A 4 -4.88 -29.87 4.08
CA ILE A 4 -4.56 -28.55 4.66
C ILE A 4 -5.42 -27.50 3.96
N ASN A 5 -6.32 -26.88 4.71
CA ASN A 5 -7.19 -25.81 4.22
C ASN A 5 -6.59 -24.45 4.59
N PHE A 6 -6.04 -23.75 3.60
CA PHE A 6 -5.37 -22.47 3.82
C PHE A 6 -6.35 -21.29 3.96
N ARG A 7 -7.67 -21.50 3.79
CA ARG A 7 -8.69 -20.43 3.81
C ARG A 7 -8.67 -19.54 5.05
N ASN A 8 -8.32 -20.09 6.22
CA ASN A 8 -8.30 -19.32 7.47
C ASN A 8 -7.05 -18.43 7.62
N LEU A 9 -5.96 -18.74 6.92
CA LEU A 9 -4.71 -17.97 6.96
C LEU A 9 -4.72 -16.77 6.00
N ILE A 10 -5.69 -16.69 5.10
CA ILE A 10 -5.70 -15.73 4.00
C ILE A 10 -5.88 -14.28 4.49
N HIS A 11 -6.62 -14.06 5.58
CA HIS A 11 -6.84 -12.72 6.15
C HIS A 11 -5.58 -12.08 6.74
N VAL A 12 -4.59 -12.88 7.12
CA VAL A 12 -3.37 -12.40 7.80
C VAL A 12 -2.42 -11.68 6.84
N PHE A 13 -2.48 -12.03 5.55
CA PHE A 13 -1.47 -11.59 4.56
C PHE A 13 -1.94 -10.48 3.61
N ASP A 14 -3.17 -9.95 3.77
CA ASP A 14 -3.71 -8.91 2.89
C ASP A 14 -2.82 -7.64 2.80
N ASN A 15 -2.11 -7.31 3.87
CA ASN A 15 -1.22 -6.13 3.93
C ASN A 15 0.18 -6.37 3.32
N VAL A 16 0.52 -7.62 3.00
CA VAL A 16 1.87 -8.03 2.58
C VAL A 16 1.97 -8.12 1.04
N ILE A 17 0.84 -8.02 0.34
CA ILE A 17 0.73 -8.31 -1.09
C ILE A 17 0.99 -7.03 -1.91
N LYS A 18 1.99 -7.07 -2.79
CA LYS A 18 2.05 -6.16 -3.95
C LYS A 18 0.93 -6.55 -4.90
N ASP A 19 0.11 -5.61 -5.39
CA ASP A 19 -1.03 -5.86 -6.28
C ASP A 19 -0.64 -6.62 -7.57
N PRO A 20 -0.85 -7.96 -7.67
CA PRO A 20 -0.66 -8.71 -8.92
C PRO A 20 -1.57 -8.22 -10.05
N CYS A 21 -2.74 -7.65 -9.74
CA CYS A 21 -3.67 -7.14 -10.76
C CYS A 21 -3.04 -6.01 -11.60
N ARG A 22 -2.17 -5.19 -11.01
CA ARG A 22 -1.45 -4.14 -11.74
C ARG A 22 -0.39 -4.70 -12.69
N ALA A 23 0.10 -5.91 -12.45
CA ALA A 23 1.07 -6.55 -13.33
C ALA A 23 0.42 -7.19 -14.58
N ILE A 24 -0.91 -7.26 -14.62
CA ILE A 24 -1.72 -7.99 -15.62
C ILE A 24 -2.87 -7.10 -16.10
N ASP A 25 -2.76 -5.79 -15.92
CA ASP A 25 -3.78 -4.82 -16.31
C ASP A 25 -4.10 -4.90 -17.81
N GLU A 26 -3.10 -5.02 -18.68
CA GLU A 26 -3.28 -5.18 -20.13
C GLU A 26 -4.07 -6.46 -20.49
N VAL A 27 -3.74 -7.59 -19.87
CA VAL A 27 -4.40 -8.88 -20.17
C VAL A 27 -5.79 -8.93 -19.55
N LEU A 28 -6.00 -8.33 -18.38
CA LEU A 28 -7.32 -8.15 -17.79
C LEU A 28 -8.18 -7.21 -18.64
N GLY A 29 -7.58 -6.17 -19.25
CA GLY A 29 -8.27 -5.30 -20.21
C GLY A 29 -8.77 -6.08 -21.43
N ASN A 30 -7.88 -6.86 -22.06
CA ASN A 30 -8.23 -7.74 -23.18
C ASN A 30 -9.29 -8.80 -22.79
N PHE A 31 -9.26 -9.30 -21.55
CA PHE A 31 -10.26 -10.23 -21.05
C PHE A 31 -11.64 -9.58 -21.02
N VAL A 32 -11.76 -8.38 -20.45
CA VAL A 32 -13.02 -7.64 -20.37
C VAL A 32 -13.56 -7.31 -21.77
N GLU A 33 -12.70 -7.09 -22.77
CA GLU A 33 -13.13 -6.84 -24.15
C GLU A 33 -13.64 -8.10 -24.89
N GLU A 34 -12.99 -9.24 -24.72
CA GLU A 34 -13.39 -10.49 -25.39
C GLU A 34 -14.53 -11.24 -24.69
N GLU A 35 -14.72 -11.02 -23.39
CA GLU A 35 -15.69 -11.75 -22.57
C GLU A 35 -17.16 -11.48 -22.96
N TYR A 36 -17.46 -10.29 -23.49
CA TYR A 36 -18.77 -9.96 -24.06
C TYR A 36 -19.18 -10.87 -25.23
N ARG A 37 -18.24 -11.62 -25.84
CA ARG A 37 -18.52 -12.50 -26.99
C ARG A 37 -19.08 -13.86 -26.58
N ILE A 38 -19.07 -14.21 -25.29
CA ILE A 38 -19.61 -15.48 -24.79
C ILE A 38 -20.85 -15.18 -23.93
N GLU A 39 -22.02 -15.43 -24.52
CA GLU A 39 -23.32 -15.20 -23.88
C GLU A 39 -23.64 -16.22 -22.76
N THR A 40 -23.11 -17.44 -22.84
CA THR A 40 -23.29 -18.48 -21.81
C THR A 40 -21.98 -19.21 -21.54
N PHE A 41 -21.46 -19.08 -20.32
CA PHE A 41 -20.29 -19.82 -19.86
C PHE A 41 -20.71 -20.82 -18.77
N ASN A 42 -20.71 -22.10 -19.09
CA ASN A 42 -20.97 -23.14 -18.10
C ASN A 42 -20.24 -24.44 -18.47
N LEU A 43 -19.65 -25.09 -17.47
CA LEU A 43 -18.85 -26.31 -17.61
C LEU A 43 -19.65 -27.57 -17.26
N ASP A 44 -20.92 -27.43 -16.85
CA ASP A 44 -21.83 -28.53 -16.54
C ASP A 44 -22.87 -28.72 -17.67
N PRO A 45 -22.79 -29.83 -18.43
CA PRO A 45 -23.75 -30.15 -19.50
C PRO A 45 -25.21 -30.17 -19.03
N LEU A 46 -25.47 -30.54 -17.78
CA LEU A 46 -26.83 -30.62 -17.23
C LEU A 46 -27.43 -29.24 -16.99
N GLN A 47 -26.61 -28.31 -16.48
CA GLN A 47 -27.03 -26.92 -16.28
C GLN A 47 -27.14 -26.18 -17.61
N LEU A 48 -26.25 -26.45 -18.57
CA LEU A 48 -26.36 -25.93 -19.94
C LEU A 48 -27.69 -26.33 -20.57
N TYR A 49 -28.02 -27.62 -20.55
CA TYR A 49 -29.28 -28.12 -21.10
C TYR A 49 -30.49 -27.49 -20.41
N THR A 50 -30.45 -27.38 -19.07
CA THR A 50 -31.52 -26.76 -18.29
C THR A 50 -31.67 -25.26 -18.59
N SER A 51 -30.57 -24.55 -18.83
CA SER A 51 -30.57 -23.13 -19.16
C SER A 51 -31.10 -22.83 -20.57
N ILE A 52 -30.86 -23.74 -21.53
CA ILE A 52 -31.28 -23.58 -22.93
C ILE A 52 -32.73 -24.02 -23.13
N TYR A 53 -33.15 -25.14 -22.51
CA TYR A 53 -34.47 -25.75 -22.77
C TYR A 53 -35.45 -25.69 -21.59
N GLY A 54 -35.03 -25.18 -20.42
CA GLY A 54 -35.88 -25.06 -19.22
C GLY A 54 -36.30 -26.39 -18.60
N LYS A 55 -35.71 -27.51 -19.03
CA LYS A 55 -36.05 -28.87 -18.57
C LYS A 55 -34.82 -29.57 -17.99
N PRO A 56 -34.92 -30.19 -16.80
CA PRO A 56 -33.83 -30.98 -16.25
C PRO A 56 -33.69 -32.32 -16.98
N ILE A 57 -32.46 -32.75 -17.25
CA ILE A 57 -32.11 -34.07 -17.77
C ILE A 57 -31.38 -34.88 -16.70
N GLU A 58 -31.57 -36.20 -16.72
CA GLU A 58 -31.01 -37.13 -15.73
C GLU A 58 -29.54 -37.53 -15.98
N THR A 59 -29.04 -37.49 -17.23
CA THR A 59 -27.67 -37.93 -17.56
C THR A 59 -26.90 -36.96 -18.48
N PRO A 60 -25.61 -36.71 -18.23
CA PRO A 60 -24.78 -35.77 -19.02
C PRO A 60 -24.58 -36.25 -20.47
N GLU A 61 -24.68 -37.56 -20.72
CA GLU A 61 -24.59 -38.15 -22.07
C GLU A 61 -25.74 -37.72 -22.97
N LYS A 62 -26.97 -37.64 -22.43
CA LYS A 62 -28.14 -37.17 -23.18
C LYS A 62 -28.08 -35.68 -23.48
N ALA A 63 -27.49 -34.89 -22.56
CA ALA A 63 -27.27 -33.47 -22.78
C ALA A 63 -26.22 -33.20 -23.87
N LEU A 64 -25.19 -34.06 -23.99
CA LEU A 64 -24.12 -33.93 -24.99
C LEU A 64 -24.51 -34.43 -26.39
N GLN A 65 -25.61 -35.18 -26.52
CA GLN A 65 -26.17 -35.55 -27.83
C GLN A 65 -26.77 -34.34 -28.56
N ASP A 66 -27.07 -33.26 -27.84
CA ASP A 66 -27.55 -32.02 -28.42
C ASP A 66 -26.38 -31.21 -29.00
N GLU A 67 -26.49 -30.87 -30.29
CA GLU A 67 -25.46 -30.17 -31.04
C GLU A 67 -25.22 -28.75 -30.47
N GLN A 68 -26.28 -28.08 -29.98
CA GLN A 68 -26.14 -26.74 -29.41
C GLN A 68 -25.39 -26.78 -28.07
N VAL A 69 -25.69 -27.74 -27.20
CA VAL A 69 -25.03 -27.91 -25.90
C VAL A 69 -23.57 -28.30 -26.09
N SER A 70 -23.27 -29.20 -27.04
CA SER A 70 -21.90 -29.60 -27.36
C SER A 70 -21.07 -28.44 -27.91
N GLN A 71 -21.65 -27.60 -28.78
CA GLN A 71 -20.96 -26.42 -29.30
C GLN A 71 -20.66 -25.40 -28.20
N VAL A 72 -21.64 -25.06 -27.35
CA VAL A 72 -21.45 -24.12 -26.24
C VAL A 72 -20.43 -24.64 -25.22
N LEU A 73 -20.44 -25.94 -24.92
CA LEU A 73 -19.45 -26.56 -24.05
C LEU A 73 -18.05 -26.50 -24.67
N SER A 74 -17.91 -26.80 -25.96
CA SER A 74 -16.61 -26.73 -26.65
C SER A 74 -16.04 -25.30 -26.68
N ASN A 75 -16.90 -24.29 -26.86
CA ASN A 75 -16.53 -22.87 -26.79
C ASN A 75 -16.13 -22.48 -25.37
N SER A 76 -16.86 -22.93 -24.36
CA SER A 76 -16.53 -22.69 -22.94
C SER A 76 -15.20 -23.36 -22.55
N LEU A 77 -14.94 -24.57 -23.04
CA LEU A 77 -13.68 -25.29 -22.81
C LEU A 77 -12.50 -24.58 -23.47
N SER A 78 -12.63 -24.20 -24.74
CA SER A 78 -11.57 -23.46 -25.45
C SER A 78 -11.33 -22.07 -24.87
N PHE A 79 -12.37 -21.41 -24.35
CA PHE A 79 -12.24 -20.14 -23.63
C PHE A 79 -11.47 -20.30 -22.31
N LEU A 80 -11.87 -21.25 -21.47
CA LEU A 80 -11.17 -21.53 -20.19
C LEU A 80 -9.71 -21.89 -20.46
N ALA A 81 -9.49 -22.70 -21.50
CA ALA A 81 -8.18 -23.12 -21.96
C ALA A 81 -7.28 -21.94 -22.38
N LYS A 82 -7.79 -21.06 -23.24
CA LYS A 82 -7.06 -19.88 -23.73
C LYS A 82 -6.72 -18.92 -22.59
N TRP A 83 -7.72 -18.58 -21.77
CA TRP A 83 -7.56 -17.53 -20.76
C TRP A 83 -6.77 -17.96 -19.54
N SER A 84 -6.89 -19.22 -19.12
CA SER A 84 -6.02 -19.75 -18.06
C SER A 84 -4.55 -19.65 -18.45
N GLU A 85 -4.20 -20.04 -19.69
CA GLU A 85 -2.83 -19.97 -20.20
C GLU A 85 -2.32 -18.53 -20.33
N LEU A 86 -3.12 -17.63 -20.91
CA LEU A 86 -2.74 -16.22 -21.06
C LEU A 86 -2.50 -15.54 -19.70
N ILE A 87 -3.39 -15.75 -18.73
CA ILE A 87 -3.26 -15.17 -17.39
C ILE A 87 -2.04 -15.76 -16.68
N THR A 88 -1.81 -17.08 -16.76
CA THR A 88 -0.64 -17.70 -16.11
C THR A 88 0.68 -17.24 -16.75
N ASN A 89 0.73 -17.12 -18.07
CA ASN A 89 1.94 -16.65 -18.75
C ASN A 89 2.24 -15.18 -18.43
N ALA A 90 1.21 -14.34 -18.37
CA ALA A 90 1.36 -12.95 -17.94
C ALA A 90 1.82 -12.85 -16.47
N LEU A 91 1.27 -13.68 -15.57
CA LEU A 91 1.73 -13.78 -14.19
C LEU A 91 3.23 -14.10 -14.13
N PHE A 92 3.70 -15.12 -14.84
CA PHE A 92 5.10 -15.55 -14.77
C PHE A 92 6.09 -14.55 -15.36
N MET A 93 5.69 -13.78 -16.38
CA MET A 93 6.57 -12.81 -17.03
C MET A 93 6.68 -11.51 -16.23
N THR A 94 5.57 -11.03 -15.67
CA THR A 94 5.50 -9.68 -15.11
C THR A 94 5.59 -9.67 -13.58
N TYR A 95 5.05 -10.68 -12.91
CA TYR A 95 4.94 -10.70 -11.45
C TYR A 95 6.16 -11.36 -10.78
N LYS A 96 6.76 -10.65 -9.84
CA LYS A 96 7.77 -11.20 -8.92
C LYS A 96 7.17 -11.30 -7.53
N LEU A 97 7.27 -12.48 -6.91
CA LEU A 97 6.82 -12.71 -5.55
C LEU A 97 7.50 -11.72 -4.57
N PRO A 98 6.73 -11.10 -3.65
CA PRO A 98 7.31 -10.26 -2.61
C PRO A 98 8.32 -11.03 -1.76
N ARG A 99 9.35 -10.33 -1.28
CA ARG A 99 10.40 -10.85 -0.39
C ARG A 99 9.85 -11.62 0.83
N SER A 100 8.82 -11.07 1.45
CA SER A 100 8.09 -11.70 2.58
C SER A 100 7.38 -13.00 2.18
N ALA A 101 6.75 -13.04 1.00
CA ALA A 101 6.09 -14.23 0.48
C ALA A 101 7.11 -15.35 0.19
N ILE A 102 8.25 -14.99 -0.41
CA ILE A 102 9.37 -15.92 -0.66
C ILE A 102 9.85 -16.52 0.67
N TYR A 103 10.08 -15.69 1.69
CA TYR A 103 10.52 -16.17 3.01
C TYR A 103 9.53 -17.17 3.63
N ILE A 104 8.23 -16.87 3.59
CA ILE A 104 7.20 -17.77 4.13
C ILE A 104 7.19 -19.10 3.37
N CYS A 105 7.31 -19.07 2.04
CA CYS A 105 7.38 -20.30 1.24
C CYS A 105 8.62 -21.15 1.57
N VAL A 106 9.79 -20.53 1.73
CA VAL A 106 11.04 -21.22 2.11
C VAL A 106 10.92 -21.85 3.49
N GLN A 107 10.34 -21.13 4.46
CA GLN A 107 10.09 -21.70 5.79
C GLN A 107 9.04 -22.80 5.76
N LEU A 108 7.96 -22.64 5.00
CA LEU A 108 6.96 -23.68 4.83
C LEU A 108 7.59 -24.97 4.28
N GLU A 109 8.44 -24.86 3.25
CA GLU A 109 9.16 -25.99 2.66
C GLU A 109 10.05 -26.70 3.70
N ALA A 110 10.81 -25.94 4.50
CA ALA A 110 11.66 -26.48 5.55
C ALA A 110 10.84 -27.19 6.64
N GLN A 111 9.76 -26.59 7.11
CA GLN A 111 8.87 -27.18 8.12
C GLN A 111 8.17 -28.43 7.58
N LEU A 112 7.68 -28.41 6.34
CA LEU A 112 7.04 -29.58 5.73
C LEU A 112 8.01 -30.76 5.61
N ARG A 113 9.28 -30.52 5.24
CA ARG A 113 10.32 -31.56 5.23
C ARG A 113 10.62 -32.11 6.62
N TYR A 114 10.60 -31.24 7.64
CA TYR A 114 10.84 -31.64 9.03
C TYR A 114 9.70 -32.50 9.59
N TYR A 115 8.45 -32.08 9.42
CA TYR A 115 7.29 -32.81 9.95
C TYR A 115 6.91 -34.04 9.13
N PHE A 116 7.23 -34.06 7.83
CA PHE A 116 6.89 -35.16 6.92
C PHE A 116 8.13 -35.66 6.14
N PRO A 117 9.08 -36.33 6.82
CA PRO A 117 10.32 -36.79 6.19
C PRO A 117 10.10 -37.89 5.14
N SER A 118 8.95 -38.57 5.16
CA SER A 118 8.57 -39.61 4.19
C SER A 118 7.95 -39.07 2.90
N ALA A 119 7.65 -37.76 2.84
CA ALA A 119 7.06 -37.14 1.65
C ALA A 119 8.14 -36.92 0.56
N SER A 120 7.76 -37.09 -0.70
CA SER A 120 8.65 -36.82 -1.82
C SER A 120 8.90 -35.32 -2.00
N SER A 121 10.05 -34.93 -2.56
CA SER A 121 10.33 -33.50 -2.85
C SER A 121 9.28 -32.89 -3.77
N ALA A 122 8.72 -33.66 -4.69
CA ALA A 122 7.67 -33.19 -5.61
C ALA A 122 6.37 -32.87 -4.87
N GLU A 123 5.96 -33.68 -3.90
CA GLU A 123 4.77 -33.43 -3.09
C GLU A 123 4.92 -32.18 -2.21
N VAL A 124 6.12 -31.98 -1.63
CA VAL A 124 6.41 -30.77 -0.84
C VAL A 124 6.40 -29.53 -1.74
N GLU A 125 7.07 -29.58 -2.90
CA GLU A 125 7.08 -28.48 -3.89
C GLU A 125 5.67 -28.12 -4.36
N GLN A 126 4.83 -29.13 -4.60
CA GLN A 126 3.42 -28.95 -4.97
C GLN A 126 2.61 -28.26 -3.86
N MET A 127 2.79 -28.64 -2.60
CA MET A 127 2.10 -28.01 -1.47
C MET A 127 2.53 -26.56 -1.25
N VAL A 128 3.83 -26.26 -1.39
CA VAL A 128 4.36 -24.89 -1.31
C VAL A 128 3.81 -24.03 -2.45
N ALA A 129 3.77 -24.58 -3.67
CA ALA A 129 3.17 -23.94 -4.83
C ALA A 129 1.68 -23.64 -4.62
N GLN A 130 0.91 -24.61 -4.11
CA GLN A 130 -0.51 -24.40 -3.79
C GLN A 130 -0.69 -23.27 -2.78
N PHE A 131 0.07 -23.29 -1.68
CA PHE A 131 0.04 -22.24 -0.67
C PHE A 131 0.31 -20.86 -1.27
N ALA A 132 1.35 -20.75 -2.11
CA ALA A 132 1.72 -19.50 -2.76
C ALA A 132 0.59 -18.96 -3.67
N TYR A 133 -0.08 -19.85 -4.41
CA TYR A 133 -1.18 -19.47 -5.30
C TYR A 133 -2.42 -19.04 -4.51
N GLU A 134 -2.89 -19.85 -3.56
CA GLU A 134 -4.14 -19.57 -2.83
C GLU A 134 -4.04 -18.30 -1.97
N VAL A 135 -2.91 -18.10 -1.28
CA VAL A 135 -2.76 -17.00 -0.31
C VAL A 135 -2.39 -15.69 -0.99
N PHE A 136 -1.46 -15.69 -1.94
CA PHE A 136 -0.92 -14.46 -2.51
C PHE A 136 -1.54 -14.05 -3.85
N LEU A 137 -1.95 -15.01 -4.69
CA LEU A 137 -2.38 -14.72 -6.06
C LEU A 137 -3.90 -14.79 -6.22
N SER A 138 -4.53 -15.92 -5.88
CA SER A 138 -5.96 -16.19 -6.12
C SER A 138 -6.86 -15.12 -5.51
N ARG A 139 -6.67 -14.78 -4.23
CA ARG A 139 -7.49 -13.76 -3.57
C ARG A 139 -7.26 -12.35 -4.12
N SER A 140 -6.02 -12.01 -4.44
CA SER A 140 -5.74 -10.68 -4.95
C SER A 140 -6.35 -10.47 -6.33
N LEU A 141 -6.28 -11.50 -7.19
CA LEU A 141 -6.90 -11.52 -8.50
C LEU A 141 -8.43 -11.59 -8.44
N SER A 142 -9.01 -12.29 -7.46
CA SER A 142 -10.47 -12.37 -7.24
C SER A 142 -11.01 -11.12 -6.49
N SER A 143 -10.17 -10.28 -5.89
CA SER A 143 -10.65 -9.09 -5.16
C SER A 143 -11.18 -8.02 -6.13
N THR A 144 -12.49 -7.74 -6.06
CA THR A 144 -13.15 -6.68 -6.84
C THR A 144 -12.47 -5.32 -6.66
N LYS A 145 -11.98 -5.01 -5.46
CA LYS A 145 -11.28 -3.75 -5.18
C LYS A 145 -9.96 -3.63 -5.96
N ASN A 146 -9.20 -4.72 -6.05
CA ASN A 146 -7.92 -4.75 -6.74
C ASN A 146 -8.09 -4.73 -8.26
N GLN A 147 -9.17 -5.36 -8.76
CA GLN A 147 -9.54 -5.30 -10.18
C GLN A 147 -9.98 -3.89 -10.59
N VAL A 148 -10.83 -3.22 -9.81
CA VAL A 148 -11.22 -1.82 -10.06
C VAL A 148 -9.99 -0.91 -10.05
N ARG A 149 -9.04 -1.16 -9.13
CA ARG A 149 -7.77 -0.42 -9.08
C ARG A 149 -6.90 -0.64 -10.32
N ALA A 150 -6.92 -1.84 -10.91
CA ALA A 150 -6.11 -2.17 -12.08
C ALA A 150 -6.76 -1.70 -13.41
N LEU A 151 -8.07 -1.87 -13.55
CA LEU A 151 -8.82 -1.58 -14.79
C LEU A 151 -9.38 -0.15 -14.85
N GLY A 152 -9.46 0.55 -13.72
CA GLY A 152 -10.07 1.88 -13.61
C GLY A 152 -11.60 1.89 -13.83
N LYS A 153 -12.22 0.73 -14.07
CA LYS A 153 -13.66 0.54 -14.28
C LYS A 153 -14.16 -0.64 -13.45
N GLN A 154 -15.43 -0.60 -13.04
CA GLN A 154 -16.11 -1.76 -12.44
C GLN A 154 -16.37 -2.81 -13.53
N PRO A 155 -15.77 -4.00 -13.47
CA PRO A 155 -16.10 -5.07 -14.41
C PRO A 155 -17.55 -5.54 -14.21
N SER A 156 -18.16 -6.12 -15.25
CA SER A 156 -19.50 -6.71 -15.18
C SER A 156 -19.54 -7.84 -14.13
N ALA A 157 -20.70 -8.07 -13.52
CA ALA A 157 -20.87 -9.17 -12.56
C ALA A 157 -20.62 -10.55 -13.22
N ASP A 158 -20.92 -10.67 -14.52
CA ASP A 158 -20.65 -11.88 -15.31
C ASP A 158 -19.15 -12.07 -15.57
N ALA A 159 -18.44 -10.98 -15.89
CA ALA A 159 -16.98 -10.93 -16.03
C ALA A 159 -16.27 -11.47 -14.79
N PHE A 160 -16.76 -11.02 -13.65
CA PHE A 160 -16.22 -11.40 -12.36
C PHE A 160 -16.42 -12.90 -12.10
N GLN A 161 -17.61 -13.44 -12.39
CA GLN A 161 -17.89 -14.87 -12.22
C GLN A 161 -17.04 -15.74 -13.16
N LYS A 162 -16.89 -15.34 -14.44
CA LYS A 162 -16.05 -16.06 -15.41
C LYS A 162 -14.57 -16.01 -15.02
N LEU A 163 -14.08 -14.86 -14.57
CA LEU A 163 -12.70 -14.73 -14.09
C LEU A 163 -12.48 -15.57 -12.83
N ASP A 164 -13.41 -15.56 -11.87
CA ASP A 164 -13.31 -16.40 -10.68
C ASP A 164 -13.30 -17.89 -11.04
N CYS A 165 -14.09 -18.32 -12.03
CA CYS A 165 -14.02 -19.69 -12.55
C CYS A 165 -12.65 -20.03 -13.16
N ILE A 166 -12.04 -19.11 -13.90
CA ILE A 166 -10.69 -19.28 -14.46
C ILE A 166 -9.66 -19.39 -13.33
N LEU A 167 -9.74 -18.54 -12.31
CA LEU A 167 -8.83 -18.57 -11.16
C LEU A 167 -9.00 -19.86 -10.34
N GLN A 168 -10.24 -20.32 -10.14
CA GLN A 168 -10.49 -21.61 -9.50
C GLN A 168 -9.87 -22.75 -10.32
N PHE A 169 -10.03 -22.74 -11.64
CA PHE A 169 -9.40 -23.72 -12.54
C PHE A 169 -7.87 -23.69 -12.44
N VAL A 170 -7.25 -22.50 -12.43
CA VAL A 170 -5.79 -22.38 -12.24
C VAL A 170 -5.38 -22.92 -10.85
N GLY A 171 -6.17 -22.68 -9.80
CA GLY A 171 -5.93 -23.27 -8.48
C GLY A 171 -5.96 -24.81 -8.49
N PHE A 172 -6.94 -25.41 -9.18
CA PHE A 172 -6.98 -26.86 -9.40
C PHE A 172 -5.80 -27.35 -10.26
N ALA A 173 -5.36 -26.55 -11.23
CA ALA A 173 -4.22 -26.84 -12.07
C ALA A 173 -2.91 -26.87 -11.28
N VAL A 174 -2.68 -25.89 -10.40
CA VAL A 174 -1.50 -25.84 -9.50
C VAL A 174 -1.47 -27.08 -8.59
N LEU A 175 -2.63 -27.55 -8.15
CA LEU A 175 -2.81 -28.79 -7.40
C LEU A 175 -2.57 -30.07 -8.20
N ASN A 176 -2.30 -29.98 -9.51
CA ASN A 176 -2.15 -31.11 -10.42
C ASN A 176 -3.30 -32.13 -10.34
N ARG A 177 -4.52 -31.66 -10.03
CA ARG A 177 -5.72 -32.50 -9.93
C ARG A 177 -6.48 -32.46 -11.25
N GLY A 178 -6.22 -33.46 -12.10
CA GLY A 178 -6.95 -33.64 -13.34
C GLY A 178 -8.40 -34.10 -13.14
N TYR A 179 -9.22 -33.94 -14.19
CA TYR A 179 -10.54 -34.52 -14.26
C TYR A 179 -10.44 -36.02 -14.53
N GLY A 180 -11.07 -36.83 -13.66
CA GLY A 180 -11.16 -38.28 -13.81
C GLY A 180 -12.40 -38.73 -14.59
N ASN A 181 -12.65 -40.04 -14.59
CA ASN A 181 -13.71 -40.69 -15.40
C ASN A 181 -15.13 -40.16 -15.14
N ASN A 182 -15.39 -39.61 -13.94
CA ASN A 182 -16.69 -39.04 -13.58
C ASN A 182 -17.04 -37.75 -14.37
N LYS A 183 -16.03 -37.06 -14.92
CA LYS A 183 -16.18 -35.86 -15.76
C LYS A 183 -15.34 -36.00 -17.03
N TRP A 184 -15.53 -37.11 -17.75
CA TRP A 184 -14.74 -37.46 -18.93
C TRP A 184 -14.73 -36.38 -20.02
N TYR A 185 -15.81 -35.60 -20.14
CA TYR A 185 -15.95 -34.50 -21.11
C TYR A 185 -15.02 -33.30 -20.83
N LEU A 186 -14.39 -33.23 -19.64
CA LEU A 186 -13.41 -32.18 -19.28
C LEU A 186 -11.95 -32.66 -19.40
N THR A 187 -11.71 -33.91 -19.79
CA THR A 187 -10.37 -34.52 -19.87
C THR A 187 -9.43 -33.78 -20.83
N SER A 188 -9.97 -33.08 -21.82
CA SER A 188 -9.20 -32.23 -22.75
C SER A 188 -8.38 -31.14 -22.03
N LEU A 189 -8.86 -30.67 -20.88
CA LEU A 189 -8.18 -29.66 -20.06
C LEU A 189 -6.99 -30.23 -19.25
N ASN A 190 -6.90 -31.55 -19.08
CA ASN A 190 -5.84 -32.18 -18.28
C ASN A 190 -4.44 -31.86 -18.83
N LYS A 191 -4.30 -31.74 -20.16
CA LYS A 191 -3.03 -31.32 -20.78
C LYS A 191 -2.59 -29.95 -20.27
N GLN A 192 -3.51 -29.01 -20.16
CA GLN A 192 -3.22 -27.66 -19.69
C GLN A 192 -2.96 -27.60 -18.20
N ILE A 193 -3.71 -28.38 -17.41
CA ILE A 193 -3.47 -28.55 -15.98
C ILE A 193 -2.01 -28.93 -15.72
N HIS A 194 -1.49 -29.91 -16.45
CA HIS A 194 -0.09 -30.34 -16.30
C HIS A 194 0.93 -29.28 -16.71
N THR A 195 0.67 -28.52 -17.79
CA THR A 195 1.54 -27.42 -18.22
C THR A 195 1.60 -26.33 -17.14
N ILE A 196 0.43 -25.84 -16.70
CA ILE A 196 0.32 -24.79 -15.67
C ILE A 196 0.99 -25.25 -14.36
N HIS A 197 0.76 -26.49 -13.93
CA HIS A 197 1.39 -27.04 -12.73
C HIS A 197 2.92 -26.99 -12.81
N LYS A 198 3.49 -27.46 -13.93
CA LYS A 198 4.93 -27.53 -14.14
C LYS A 198 5.56 -26.14 -14.16
N ASP A 199 4.95 -25.20 -14.86
CA ASP A 199 5.44 -23.83 -15.00
C ASP A 199 5.34 -23.07 -13.68
N PHE A 200 4.23 -23.22 -12.95
CA PHE A 200 4.05 -22.59 -11.65
C PHE A 200 5.02 -23.13 -10.59
N THR A 201 5.20 -24.45 -10.54
CA THR A 201 6.16 -25.07 -9.62
C THR A 201 7.58 -24.61 -9.91
N LYS A 202 7.95 -24.48 -11.19
CA LYS A 202 9.24 -23.91 -11.59
C LYS A 202 9.39 -22.45 -11.18
N PHE A 203 8.37 -21.62 -11.39
CA PHE A 203 8.35 -20.22 -10.99
C PHE A 203 8.59 -20.03 -9.48
N VAL A 204 7.89 -20.80 -8.64
CA VAL A 204 8.06 -20.76 -7.18
C VAL A 204 9.45 -21.25 -6.79
N LYS A 205 9.92 -22.34 -7.40
CA LYS A 205 11.25 -22.91 -7.12
C LYS A 205 12.38 -21.96 -7.47
N ASP A 206 12.31 -21.31 -8.64
CA ASP A 206 13.31 -20.32 -9.06
C ASP A 206 13.27 -19.06 -8.18
N SER A 207 12.11 -18.73 -7.61
CA SER A 207 11.97 -17.62 -6.65
C SER A 207 12.47 -17.96 -5.24
N ALA A 208 12.36 -19.23 -4.81
CA ALA A 208 12.71 -19.69 -3.47
C ALA A 208 14.16 -20.21 -3.35
N ARG A 209 14.80 -20.56 -4.46
CA ARG A 209 16.16 -21.12 -4.49
C ARG A 209 17.20 -20.12 -3.97
N GLY A 210 17.88 -20.49 -2.89
CA GLY A 210 19.10 -19.84 -2.42
C GLY A 210 18.88 -18.53 -1.64
N VAL A 211 17.68 -18.28 -1.14
CA VAL A 211 17.38 -17.03 -0.43
C VAL A 211 17.41 -17.26 1.08
N SER A 212 18.45 -16.75 1.75
CA SER A 212 18.49 -16.68 3.21
C SER A 212 17.72 -15.44 3.70
N LEU A 213 17.28 -15.43 4.97
CA LEU A 213 16.65 -14.24 5.59
C LEU A 213 17.48 -12.98 5.39
N ASP A 214 18.78 -13.15 5.52
CA ASP A 214 19.81 -12.13 5.35
C ASP A 214 19.81 -11.59 3.91
N ASP A 215 19.72 -12.47 2.90
CA ASP A 215 19.59 -12.07 1.49
C ASP A 215 18.23 -11.43 1.17
N VAL A 216 17.14 -11.92 1.79
CA VAL A 216 15.77 -11.40 1.58
C VAL A 216 15.69 -9.94 2.02
N TYR A 217 16.17 -9.65 3.23
CA TYR A 217 16.05 -8.32 3.84
C TYR A 217 17.31 -7.47 3.65
N GLY A 218 18.36 -8.00 3.02
CA GLY A 218 19.66 -7.35 2.95
C GLY A 218 20.29 -7.18 4.33
N LEU A 219 19.90 -8.02 5.29
CA LEU A 219 20.39 -8.00 6.64
C LEU A 219 21.70 -8.78 6.68
N ASN A 220 22.82 -8.08 6.65
CA ASN A 220 24.14 -8.68 6.89
C ASN A 220 24.51 -8.54 8.38
N GLU A 221 25.57 -9.22 8.82
CA GLU A 221 26.20 -9.03 10.15
C GLU A 221 26.54 -7.55 10.48
N TYR A 222 26.48 -6.67 9.48
CA TYR A 222 26.81 -5.25 9.55
C TYR A 222 25.63 -4.29 9.31
N THR A 223 24.44 -4.78 8.96
CA THR A 223 23.21 -3.98 9.13
C THR A 223 22.91 -3.95 10.61
N GLN A 224 23.62 -3.08 11.32
CA GLN A 224 23.18 -2.61 12.60
C GLN A 224 21.78 -2.06 12.38
N PHE A 225 20.77 -2.72 12.95
CA PHE A 225 19.54 -2.03 13.30
C PHE A 225 20.00 -0.81 14.09
N ASP A 226 19.90 0.38 13.50
CA ASP A 226 20.49 1.58 14.09
C ASP A 226 19.77 1.80 15.44
N PRO A 227 20.39 1.45 16.60
CA PRO A 227 19.66 1.40 17.87
C PRO A 227 19.26 2.81 18.33
N PHE A 228 19.88 3.81 17.70
CA PHE A 228 19.68 5.23 17.96
C PHE A 228 18.34 5.74 17.42
N GLN A 229 17.74 5.09 16.41
CA GLN A 229 16.43 5.48 15.91
C GLN A 229 15.35 4.67 16.63
N LYS A 230 14.67 5.31 17.60
CA LYS A 230 13.49 4.72 18.25
C LYS A 230 12.46 4.33 17.19
N PRO A 231 12.10 3.05 17.03
CA PRO A 231 11.09 2.66 16.06
C PRO A 231 9.76 3.33 16.42
N THR A 232 9.28 4.20 15.54
CA THR A 232 7.98 4.86 15.68
C THR A 232 6.93 4.05 14.92
N LEU A 233 5.97 3.49 15.65
CA LEU A 233 4.88 2.73 15.10
C LEU A 233 3.62 3.60 15.09
N SER A 234 3.13 3.94 13.91
CA SER A 234 1.88 4.68 13.73
C SER A 234 0.72 3.69 13.62
N LEU A 235 -0.14 3.66 14.64
CA LEU A 235 -1.35 2.82 14.65
C LEU A 235 -2.60 3.66 14.79
N LEU A 236 -3.71 3.20 14.20
CA LEU A 236 -5.03 3.77 14.51
C LEU A 236 -5.48 3.29 15.89
N GLU A 237 -6.13 4.18 16.64
CA GLU A 237 -6.66 3.92 17.99
C GLU A 237 -7.54 2.65 18.04
N LYS A 238 -8.35 2.41 16.99
CA LYS A 238 -9.18 1.20 16.84
C LYS A 238 -8.39 -0.11 16.81
N HIS A 239 -7.20 -0.11 16.19
CA HIS A 239 -6.35 -1.30 16.14
C HIS A 239 -5.70 -1.56 17.50
N VAL A 240 -5.29 -0.51 18.21
CA VAL A 240 -4.75 -0.61 19.57
C VAL A 240 -5.80 -1.17 20.53
N TYR A 241 -7.03 -0.67 20.46
CA TYR A 241 -8.15 -1.20 21.24
C TYR A 241 -8.36 -2.70 20.98
N THR A 242 -8.38 -3.11 19.71
CA THR A 242 -8.54 -4.52 19.33
C THR A 242 -7.42 -5.39 19.90
N VAL A 243 -6.16 -4.92 19.83
CA VAL A 243 -5.02 -5.65 20.40
C VAL A 243 -5.15 -5.77 21.92
N VAL A 244 -5.52 -4.69 22.62
CA VAL A 244 -5.75 -4.70 24.08
C VAL A 244 -6.89 -5.65 24.46
N GLU A 245 -7.99 -5.63 23.71
CA GLU A 245 -9.13 -6.52 23.93
C GLU A 245 -8.74 -7.99 23.75
N GLN A 246 -7.97 -8.33 22.70
CA GLN A 246 -7.49 -9.70 22.47
C GLN A 246 -6.48 -10.14 23.54
N LEU A 247 -5.65 -9.22 24.05
CA LEU A 247 -4.74 -9.51 25.15
C LEU A 247 -5.48 -9.73 26.47
N GLN A 248 -6.54 -8.97 26.74
CA GLN A 248 -7.40 -9.15 27.92
C GLN A 248 -8.13 -10.49 27.88
N LYS A 249 -8.62 -10.92 26.70
CA LYS A 249 -9.32 -12.19 26.54
C LYS A 249 -8.42 -13.42 26.70
N ASN A 250 -7.14 -13.32 26.31
CA ASN A 250 -6.18 -14.44 26.29
C ASN A 250 -5.15 -14.39 27.43
N ALA A 251 -5.43 -13.66 28.51
CA ALA A 251 -4.48 -13.29 29.57
C ALA A 251 -4.00 -14.47 30.44
N THR A 252 -3.08 -15.28 29.91
CA THR A 252 -2.21 -16.20 30.68
C THR A 252 -0.82 -15.61 30.94
N ILE A 253 -0.49 -14.44 30.39
CA ILE A 253 0.84 -13.81 30.50
C ILE A 253 0.81 -12.68 31.55
N LYS A 254 1.53 -12.95 32.64
CA LYS A 254 1.57 -12.27 33.95
C LYS A 254 2.07 -10.82 33.93
N GLU A 255 1.45 -10.00 34.78
CA GLU A 255 1.89 -8.73 35.40
C GLU A 255 2.34 -7.57 34.50
N LEU A 256 3.30 -7.75 33.58
CA LEU A 256 3.83 -6.67 32.73
C LEU A 256 2.79 -6.10 31.75
N ILE A 257 1.90 -6.96 31.24
CA ILE A 257 0.82 -6.54 30.34
C ILE A 257 -0.27 -5.80 31.12
N SER A 258 -0.50 -6.16 32.38
CA SER A 258 -1.52 -5.50 33.22
C SER A 258 -1.16 -4.04 33.51
N THR A 259 0.12 -3.74 33.73
CA THR A 259 0.63 -2.37 33.88
C THR A 259 0.55 -1.57 32.58
N LEU A 260 0.80 -2.22 31.43
CA LEU A 260 0.64 -1.60 30.11
C LEU A 260 -0.83 -1.25 29.82
N ILE A 261 -1.76 -2.16 30.12
CA ILE A 261 -3.20 -1.94 29.99
C ILE A 261 -3.67 -0.79 30.90
N ALA A 262 -3.17 -0.72 32.14
CA ALA A 262 -3.50 0.38 33.05
C ALA A 262 -2.92 1.73 32.60
N SER A 263 -1.76 1.72 31.92
CA SER A 263 -1.14 2.93 31.36
C SER A 263 -1.80 3.41 30.07
N ALA A 264 -2.37 2.49 29.29
CA ALA A 264 -3.09 2.78 28.07
C ALA A 264 -4.52 3.24 28.42
N LYS A 265 -4.67 4.50 28.83
CA LYS A 265 -5.97 5.18 28.95
C LYS A 265 -6.59 5.39 27.56
N VAL A 266 -6.94 4.31 26.88
CA VAL A 266 -7.64 4.34 25.59
C VAL A 266 -9.13 4.36 25.88
N SER A 267 -9.83 5.35 25.31
CA SER A 267 -11.27 5.50 25.54
C SER A 267 -12.03 4.49 24.66
N PRO A 268 -13.12 3.87 25.15
CA PRO A 268 -13.88 2.87 24.39
C PRO A 268 -14.73 3.45 23.23
N SER A 269 -14.65 4.76 22.96
CA SER A 269 -15.41 5.40 21.88
C SER A 269 -14.64 5.32 20.56
N GLY A 270 -14.90 4.25 19.81
CA GLY A 270 -14.34 3.98 18.48
C GLY A 270 -14.81 4.90 17.34
N GLU A 271 -14.99 6.20 17.59
CA GLU A 271 -15.44 7.16 16.56
C GLU A 271 -14.33 8.09 16.06
N ASN A 272 -13.17 8.14 16.72
CA ASN A 272 -12.09 9.03 16.29
C ASN A 272 -11.00 8.24 15.54
N ASP A 273 -10.73 8.57 14.27
CA ASP A 273 -9.57 8.11 13.49
C ASP A 273 -8.26 8.77 14.00
N LYS A 274 -8.04 8.79 15.31
CA LYS A 274 -6.80 9.28 15.90
C LYS A 274 -5.69 8.27 15.66
N THR A 275 -4.57 8.75 15.12
CA THR A 275 -3.34 7.98 14.97
C THR A 275 -2.50 8.13 16.23
N ILE A 276 -2.25 7.01 16.91
CA ILE A 276 -1.36 6.93 18.04
C ILE A 276 0.03 6.60 17.50
N LEU A 277 1.00 7.46 17.81
CA LEU A 277 2.40 7.22 17.50
C LEU A 277 3.05 6.57 18.72
N LEU A 278 3.28 5.27 18.65
CA LEU A 278 4.01 4.54 19.67
C LEU A 278 5.50 4.62 19.38
N GLN A 279 6.25 5.27 20.27
CA GLN A 279 7.70 5.21 20.26
C GLN A 279 8.12 3.96 21.02
N LEU A 280 8.53 2.92 20.28
CA LEU A 280 8.99 1.68 20.88
C LEU A 280 10.44 1.86 21.34
N HIS A 281 10.74 1.31 22.51
CA HIS A 281 12.13 1.09 22.93
C HIS A 281 12.62 -0.23 22.29
N PRO A 282 13.86 -0.29 21.76
CA PRO A 282 14.41 -1.53 21.24
C PRO A 282 14.38 -2.64 22.31
N SER A 283 14.09 -3.87 21.89
CA SER A 283 13.85 -5.01 22.78
C SER A 283 15.03 -5.31 23.72
N PRO A 284 14.78 -5.88 24.91
CA PRO A 284 15.82 -6.20 25.89
C PRO A 284 16.77 -7.33 25.48
N THR A 285 16.58 -7.96 24.31
CA THR A 285 17.50 -9.00 23.78
C THR A 285 18.87 -8.43 23.40
N GLU A 286 18.98 -7.10 23.30
CA GLU A 286 20.25 -6.38 23.22
C GLU A 286 20.43 -5.46 24.43
N ARG A 287 20.31 -6.01 25.65
CA ARG A 287 21.11 -5.45 26.76
C ARG A 287 22.58 -5.76 26.50
N VAL A 288 23.16 -5.17 25.44
CA VAL A 288 24.56 -4.75 25.50
C VAL A 288 24.55 -3.69 26.60
N VAL A 289 25.18 -4.01 27.71
CA VAL A 289 24.92 -3.32 28.99
C VAL A 289 25.15 -1.82 28.89
N ASN A 290 25.93 -1.33 27.92
CA ASN A 290 25.85 0.05 27.47
C ASN A 290 26.08 0.11 25.95
N GLY A 291 25.42 1.03 25.22
CA GLY A 291 25.79 1.37 23.83
C GLY A 291 27.22 1.95 23.69
N ILE A 292 27.94 2.04 24.81
CA ILE A 292 29.34 2.42 24.92
C ILE A 292 30.23 1.30 24.36
N ASP A 293 29.91 0.03 24.59
CA ASP A 293 30.81 -1.11 24.27
C ASP A 293 31.05 -1.30 22.77
N VAL A 294 30.03 -1.01 21.92
CA VAL A 294 30.16 -1.10 20.46
C VAL A 294 30.98 0.08 19.91
N GLN A 295 30.81 1.27 20.48
CA GLN A 295 31.60 2.45 20.12
C GLN A 295 33.05 2.31 20.61
N GLU A 296 33.26 1.78 21.81
CA GLU A 296 34.59 1.50 22.35
C GLU A 296 35.31 0.41 21.57
N PHE A 297 34.62 -0.64 21.14
CA PHE A 297 35.20 -1.66 20.25
C PHE A 297 35.58 -1.09 18.89
N ALA A 298 34.72 -0.27 18.27
CA ALA A 298 35.04 0.40 17.01
C ALA A 298 36.20 1.39 17.15
N ARG A 299 36.26 2.13 18.27
CA ARG A 299 37.36 3.04 18.62
C ARG A 299 38.66 2.28 18.83
N ALA A 300 38.63 1.17 19.54
CA ALA A 300 39.79 0.29 19.71
C ALA A 300 40.32 -0.21 18.36
N LYS A 301 39.44 -0.73 17.48
CA LYS A 301 39.84 -1.16 16.12
C LYS A 301 40.48 -0.02 15.31
N LYS A 302 39.89 1.17 15.32
CA LYS A 302 40.45 2.35 14.63
C LYS A 302 41.85 2.67 15.16
N LEU A 303 42.01 2.73 16.48
CA LEU A 303 43.29 3.02 17.12
C LEU A 303 44.35 1.94 16.82
N VAL A 304 43.98 0.64 16.74
CA VAL A 304 44.91 -0.43 16.29
C VAL A 304 45.37 -0.18 14.86
N VAL A 305 44.45 0.10 13.94
CA VAL A 305 44.78 0.34 12.52
C VAL A 305 45.65 1.59 12.38
N ASP A 306 45.33 2.67 13.09
CA ASP A 306 46.15 3.89 13.10
C ASP A 306 47.60 3.60 13.55
N LEU A 307 47.78 2.80 14.60
CA LEU A 307 49.10 2.44 15.11
C LEU A 307 49.86 1.52 14.15
N LEU A 308 49.18 0.63 13.42
CA LEU A 308 49.78 -0.19 12.37
C LEU A 308 50.21 0.65 11.16
N LEU A 309 49.42 1.66 10.77
CA LEU A 309 49.75 2.60 9.69
C LEU A 309 50.95 3.50 10.04
N CYS A 310 51.20 3.74 11.34
CA CYS A 310 52.38 4.44 11.83
C CYS A 310 53.63 3.53 11.97
N GLU A 311 53.60 2.31 11.42
CA GLU A 311 54.73 1.37 11.38
C GLU A 311 55.36 1.07 12.76
N LEU A 312 54.55 0.94 13.82
CA LEU A 312 55.05 0.47 15.11
C LEU A 312 55.43 -1.02 15.06
N ALA A 313 56.59 -1.35 15.63
CA ALA A 313 57.08 -2.71 15.72
C ALA A 313 56.28 -3.53 16.76
N GLY A 314 55.69 -4.64 16.33
CA GLY A 314 55.05 -5.61 17.21
C GLY A 314 54.20 -6.61 16.43
N SER A 315 54.34 -7.91 16.71
CA SER A 315 53.52 -8.96 16.09
C SER A 315 52.23 -9.24 16.88
N THR A 316 52.10 -8.66 18.08
CA THR A 316 50.94 -8.82 18.97
C THR A 316 50.51 -7.46 19.53
N LEU A 317 49.22 -7.31 19.85
CA LEU A 317 48.63 -6.08 20.42
C LEU A 317 49.36 -5.59 21.69
N PRO A 318 49.73 -6.44 22.66
CA PRO A 318 50.51 -6.03 23.84
C PRO A 318 51.92 -5.55 23.50
N GLN A 319 52.56 -6.07 22.45
CA GLN A 319 53.88 -5.59 22.01
C GLN A 319 53.78 -4.22 21.35
N LEU A 320 52.73 -3.99 20.56
CA LEU A 320 52.44 -2.72 19.89
C LEU A 320 52.10 -1.60 20.91
N LEU A 321 51.48 -1.97 22.02
CA LEU A 321 51.20 -1.07 23.16
C LEU A 321 52.45 -0.70 23.96
N ASN A 322 53.41 -1.61 24.08
CA ASN A 322 54.64 -1.42 24.85
C ASN A 322 55.82 -0.89 24.01
N ALA A 323 55.65 -0.81 22.68
CA ALA A 323 56.66 -0.28 21.78
C ALA A 323 56.88 1.22 21.99
N SER A 324 58.15 1.63 22.13
CA SER A 324 58.53 3.03 22.20
C SER A 324 58.43 3.67 20.79
N PRO A 325 57.70 4.79 20.62
CA PRO A 325 57.60 5.45 19.33
C PRO A 325 58.96 6.02 18.91
N THR A 326 59.35 5.77 17.66
CA THR A 326 60.53 6.34 17.01
C THR A 326 60.18 7.68 16.37
N VAL A 327 61.16 8.56 16.18
CA VAL A 327 60.98 9.90 15.54
C VAL A 327 60.32 9.77 14.16
N SER A 328 60.70 8.76 13.38
CA SER A 328 60.10 8.44 12.07
C SER A 328 58.60 8.13 12.13
N ASN A 329 58.16 7.43 13.18
CA ASN A 329 56.76 7.03 13.33
C ASN A 329 55.90 8.24 13.71
N GLU A 330 56.43 9.15 14.53
CA GLU A 330 55.75 10.38 14.91
C GLU A 330 55.62 11.36 13.74
N GLU A 331 56.58 11.38 12.81
CA GLU A 331 56.48 12.14 11.56
C GLU A 331 55.41 11.55 10.63
N LEU A 332 55.34 10.22 10.49
CA LEU A 332 54.26 9.55 9.75
C LEU A 332 52.88 9.75 10.38
N HIS A 333 52.81 9.79 11.71
CA HIS A 333 51.57 10.11 12.42
C HIS A 333 51.10 11.54 12.11
N LYS A 334 52.02 12.51 12.10
CA LYS A 334 51.70 13.91 11.77
C LYS A 334 51.27 14.10 10.32
N SER A 335 51.83 13.33 9.38
CA SER A 335 51.46 13.42 7.97
C SER A 335 50.11 12.77 7.65
N LEU A 336 49.77 11.66 8.32
CA LEU A 336 48.53 10.91 8.07
C LEU A 336 47.33 11.40 8.90
N PHE A 337 47.57 11.90 10.12
CA PHE A 337 46.52 12.21 11.10
C PHE A 337 46.61 13.64 11.67
N GLY A 338 47.19 14.59 10.93
CA GLY A 338 47.45 15.96 11.40
C GLY A 338 46.22 16.76 11.87
N ASP A 339 45.00 16.36 11.46
CA ASP A 339 43.73 17.00 11.83
C ASP A 339 42.99 16.27 12.99
N ASP A 340 43.50 15.15 13.51
CA ASP A 340 42.85 14.41 14.60
C ASP A 340 43.05 15.09 15.98
N GLN A 341 42.08 14.92 16.89
CA GLN A 341 42.17 15.43 18.27
C GLN A 341 43.30 14.79 19.11
N ILE A 342 43.87 13.66 18.64
CA ILE A 342 44.94 12.95 19.34
C ILE A 342 46.26 13.28 18.66
N THR A 343 47.11 14.02 19.36
CA THR A 343 48.31 14.63 18.77
C THR A 343 49.54 13.73 18.81
N SER A 344 49.54 12.70 19.66
CA SER A 344 50.69 11.80 19.81
C SER A 344 50.33 10.31 19.76
N ILE A 345 51.29 9.51 19.28
CA ILE A 345 51.20 8.04 19.24
C ILE A 345 51.02 7.46 20.65
N ARG A 346 51.67 8.05 21.66
CA ARG A 346 51.54 7.62 23.06
C ARG A 346 50.15 7.84 23.63
N GLU A 347 49.48 8.93 23.24
CA GLU A 347 48.08 9.15 23.60
C GLU A 347 47.16 8.13 22.91
N LYS A 348 47.44 7.75 21.65
CA LYS A 348 46.71 6.67 20.96
C LYS A 348 46.90 5.32 21.68
N GLN A 349 48.12 4.97 22.10
CA GLN A 349 48.39 3.75 22.89
C GLN A 349 47.68 3.76 24.26
N ARG A 350 47.65 4.91 24.96
CA ARG A 350 46.93 5.05 26.25
C ARG A 350 45.42 4.88 26.09
N ASN A 351 44.84 5.55 25.10
CA ASN A 351 43.41 5.45 24.80
C ASN A 351 43.02 4.04 24.34
N LEU A 352 43.92 3.36 23.62
CA LEU A 352 43.75 1.94 23.25
C LEU A 352 43.73 1.06 24.50
N ASN A 353 44.69 1.23 25.41
CA ASN A 353 44.73 0.47 26.67
C ASN A 353 43.48 0.68 27.52
N GLU A 354 42.99 1.91 27.63
CA GLU A 354 41.75 2.21 28.34
C GLU A 354 40.55 1.50 27.70
N SER A 355 40.45 1.57 26.37
CA SER A 355 39.38 0.89 25.62
C SER A 355 39.46 -0.63 25.74
N LEU A 356 40.66 -1.23 25.68
CA LEU A 356 40.85 -2.68 25.82
C LEU A 356 40.53 -3.17 27.24
N ASN A 357 40.88 -2.39 28.27
CA ASN A 357 40.54 -2.71 29.66
C ASN A 357 39.03 -2.66 29.91
N ASN A 358 38.30 -1.77 29.25
CA ASN A 358 36.84 -1.73 29.31
C ASN A 358 36.24 -2.95 28.59
N LEU A 359 36.73 -3.27 27.39
CA LEU A 359 36.28 -4.44 26.63
C LEU A 359 36.56 -5.78 27.31
N GLU A 360 37.60 -5.85 28.15
CA GLU A 360 37.90 -7.02 28.98
C GLU A 360 36.94 -7.16 30.16
N LYS A 361 36.52 -6.04 30.79
CA LYS A 361 35.47 -6.06 31.82
C LYS A 361 34.12 -6.51 31.25
N ASP A 362 33.85 -6.19 29.99
CA ASP A 362 32.62 -6.56 29.29
C ASP A 362 32.68 -7.98 28.68
N GLY A 363 33.82 -8.67 28.78
CA GLY A 363 34.00 -10.05 28.30
C GLY A 363 34.08 -10.20 26.77
N ARG A 364 34.27 -9.11 26.01
CA ARG A 364 34.40 -9.15 24.53
C ARG A 364 35.81 -9.46 24.05
N SER A 365 36.82 -9.14 24.84
CA SER A 365 38.21 -9.52 24.54
C SER A 365 38.92 -9.98 25.81
N SER A 366 39.80 -10.97 25.66
CA SER A 366 40.59 -11.48 26.77
C SER A 366 42.05 -11.08 26.60
N SER A 367 42.67 -10.54 27.66
CA SER A 367 44.11 -10.32 27.71
C SER A 367 44.88 -11.65 27.61
N SER A 368 44.27 -12.78 28.01
CA SER A 368 44.87 -14.11 27.91
C SER A 368 45.10 -14.60 26.48
N ASP A 369 44.37 -14.05 25.50
CA ASP A 369 44.47 -14.40 24.09
C ASP A 369 45.15 -13.30 23.26
N ASN A 370 45.94 -12.42 23.92
CA ASN A 370 46.60 -11.27 23.30
C ASN A 370 45.67 -10.38 22.46
N TYR A 371 44.38 -10.31 22.82
CA TYR A 371 43.36 -9.57 22.08
C TYR A 371 43.16 -10.03 20.62
N GLN A 372 43.38 -11.31 20.32
CA GLN A 372 43.26 -11.88 18.97
C GLN A 372 41.88 -11.70 18.33
N SER A 373 40.82 -11.57 19.13
CA SER A 373 39.46 -11.27 18.66
C SER A 373 39.40 -9.93 17.90
N VAL A 374 40.07 -8.89 18.40
CA VAL A 374 40.14 -7.55 17.77
C VAL A 374 40.88 -7.65 16.42
N VAL A 375 41.97 -8.41 16.36
CA VAL A 375 42.78 -8.59 15.15
C VAL A 375 42.03 -9.39 14.09
N THR A 376 41.32 -10.43 14.51
CA THR A 376 40.52 -11.29 13.63
C THR A 376 39.37 -10.51 12.99
N ASP A 377 38.74 -9.62 13.76
CA ASP A 377 37.73 -8.69 13.24
C ASP A 377 38.31 -7.67 12.26
N ILE A 378 39.50 -7.12 12.52
CA ILE A 378 40.20 -6.23 11.57
C ILE A 378 40.55 -6.98 10.27
N ALA A 379 41.00 -8.23 10.35
CA ALA A 379 41.30 -9.05 9.18
C ALA A 379 40.03 -9.35 8.36
N ASN A 380 38.93 -9.67 9.03
CA ASN A 380 37.61 -9.79 8.40
C ASN A 380 37.16 -8.46 7.77
N ASP A 381 37.46 -7.33 8.43
CA ASP A 381 37.18 -5.99 7.91
C ASP A 381 37.88 -5.69 6.59
N ILE A 382 39.16 -6.03 6.48
CA ILE A 382 39.95 -5.89 5.26
C ILE A 382 39.43 -6.82 4.17
N ARG A 383 39.16 -8.09 4.49
CA ARG A 383 38.66 -9.07 3.52
C ARG A 383 37.34 -8.65 2.89
N LEU A 384 36.45 -8.09 3.70
CA LEU A 384 35.10 -7.70 3.28
C LEU A 384 35.02 -6.27 2.73
N HIS A 385 36.11 -5.49 2.80
CA HIS A 385 36.15 -4.08 2.38
C HIS A 385 35.64 -3.86 0.95
N ALA A 386 36.11 -4.65 -0.02
CA ALA A 386 35.70 -4.50 -1.42
C ALA A 386 34.20 -4.79 -1.64
N ARG A 387 33.63 -5.77 -0.91
CA ARG A 387 32.20 -6.06 -0.93
C ARG A 387 31.40 -4.91 -0.31
N ARG A 388 31.82 -4.41 0.86
CA ARG A 388 31.20 -3.24 1.52
C ARG A 388 31.20 -1.99 0.67
N GLN A 389 32.30 -1.72 -0.04
CA GLN A 389 32.39 -0.55 -0.92
C GLN A 389 31.35 -0.64 -2.05
N ARG A 390 31.16 -1.81 -2.65
CA ARG A 390 30.13 -2.02 -3.67
C ARG A 390 28.72 -1.85 -3.09
N GLU A 391 28.42 -2.51 -1.97
CA GLU A 391 27.11 -2.42 -1.32
C GLU A 391 26.78 -0.96 -0.91
N ARG A 392 27.75 -0.22 -0.34
CA ARG A 392 27.55 1.21 -0.02
C ARG A 392 27.39 2.07 -1.27
N ALA A 393 28.10 1.78 -2.35
CA ALA A 393 27.94 2.50 -3.62
C ALA A 393 26.54 2.28 -4.21
N GLU A 394 26.04 1.05 -4.17
CA GLU A 394 24.67 0.70 -4.61
C GLU A 394 23.61 1.37 -3.73
N GLN A 395 23.77 1.33 -2.40
CA GLN A 395 22.87 2.03 -1.47
C GLN A 395 22.87 3.54 -1.72
N LYS A 396 24.05 4.15 -1.89
CA LYS A 396 24.17 5.58 -2.20
C LYS A 396 23.47 5.93 -3.51
N LYS A 397 23.64 5.09 -4.55
CA LYS A 397 22.96 5.26 -5.83
C LYS A 397 21.44 5.16 -5.67
N SER A 398 20.95 4.16 -4.95
CA SER A 398 19.52 3.98 -4.69
C SER A 398 18.90 5.18 -3.94
N VAL A 399 19.60 5.71 -2.94
CA VAL A 399 19.17 6.91 -2.19
C VAL A 399 19.19 8.15 -3.09
N GLN A 400 20.18 8.30 -3.96
CA GLN A 400 20.24 9.39 -4.93
C GLN A 400 19.06 9.32 -5.92
N GLU A 401 18.78 8.15 -6.49
CA GLU A 401 17.64 7.94 -7.38
C GLU A 401 16.29 8.22 -6.67
N ALA A 402 16.14 7.78 -5.42
CA ALA A 402 14.94 8.07 -4.63
C ALA A 402 14.78 9.57 -4.37
N ARG A 403 15.87 10.27 -4.05
CA ARG A 403 15.88 11.73 -3.87
C ARG A 403 15.49 12.45 -5.16
N GLU A 404 16.02 12.03 -6.31
CA GLU A 404 15.65 12.61 -7.61
C GLU A 404 14.15 12.43 -7.90
N LYS A 405 13.61 11.22 -7.69
CA LYS A 405 12.18 10.96 -7.85
C LYS A 405 11.31 11.83 -6.94
N LEU A 406 11.70 12.00 -5.67
CA LEU A 406 10.99 12.86 -4.73
C LEU A 406 11.06 14.34 -5.13
N LEU A 407 12.19 14.80 -5.67
CA LEU A 407 12.31 16.16 -6.19
C LEU A 407 11.40 16.39 -7.40
N VAL A 408 11.32 15.44 -8.34
CA VAL A 408 10.39 15.51 -9.47
C VAL A 408 8.96 15.58 -8.98
N GLN A 409 8.54 14.68 -8.07
CA GLN A 409 7.19 14.70 -7.49
C GLN A 409 6.89 16.01 -6.77
N ARG A 410 7.88 16.59 -6.07
CA ARG A 410 7.72 17.89 -5.43
C ARG A 410 7.44 18.99 -6.44
N GLU A 411 8.18 19.02 -7.55
CA GLU A 411 7.95 20.02 -8.60
C GLU A 411 6.62 19.81 -9.33
N GLU A 412 6.18 18.57 -9.55
CA GLU A 412 4.85 18.27 -10.08
C GLU A 412 3.73 18.75 -9.16
N LEU A 413 3.86 18.51 -7.85
CA LEU A 413 2.87 18.98 -6.86
C LEU A 413 2.83 20.50 -6.77
N LYS A 414 3.99 21.18 -6.86
CA LYS A 414 4.05 22.64 -6.93
C LYS A 414 3.40 23.18 -8.21
N ALA A 415 3.63 22.53 -9.36
CA ALA A 415 3.00 22.94 -10.61
C ALA A 415 1.47 22.79 -10.55
N LYS A 416 0.97 21.70 -9.96
CA LYS A 416 -0.47 21.53 -9.68
C LYS A 416 -0.99 22.64 -8.77
N LEU A 417 -0.27 22.95 -7.69
CA LEU A 417 -0.64 24.03 -6.76
C LEU A 417 -0.76 25.38 -7.50
N ALA A 418 0.23 25.73 -8.33
CA ALA A 418 0.19 26.97 -9.12
C ALA A 418 -1.00 27.00 -10.11
N GLN A 419 -1.34 25.87 -10.74
CA GLN A 419 -2.52 25.79 -11.61
C GLN A 419 -3.82 25.98 -10.84
N TYR A 420 -3.92 25.44 -9.61
CA TYR A 420 -5.07 25.68 -8.75
C TYR A 420 -5.17 27.14 -8.31
N GLU A 421 -4.04 27.78 -7.99
CA GLU A 421 -3.99 29.21 -7.67
C GLU A 421 -4.44 30.06 -8.86
N GLU A 422 -3.96 29.80 -10.07
CA GLU A 422 -4.36 30.50 -11.29
C GLU A 422 -5.86 30.30 -11.61
N TYR A 423 -6.36 29.08 -11.44
CA TYR A 423 -7.78 28.78 -11.60
C TYR A 423 -8.63 29.52 -10.57
N LEU A 424 -8.19 29.56 -9.31
CA LEU A 424 -8.87 30.26 -8.22
C LEU A 424 -8.86 31.76 -8.45
N GLU A 425 -7.74 32.36 -8.85
CA GLU A 425 -7.65 33.76 -9.24
C GLU A 425 -8.58 34.07 -10.42
N THR A 426 -8.61 33.22 -11.44
CA THR A 426 -9.52 33.38 -12.59
C THR A 426 -10.99 33.32 -12.15
N CYS A 427 -11.33 32.41 -11.23
CA CYS A 427 -12.66 32.33 -10.64
C CYS A 427 -13.00 33.62 -9.87
N LEU A 428 -12.12 34.08 -8.99
CA LEU A 428 -12.29 35.32 -8.23
C LEU A 428 -12.40 36.55 -9.14
N GLN A 429 -11.58 36.66 -10.19
CA GLN A 429 -11.66 37.73 -11.17
C GLN A 429 -13.00 37.72 -11.92
N ASN A 430 -13.53 36.54 -12.27
CA ASN A 430 -14.85 36.42 -12.87
C ASN A 430 -15.98 36.82 -11.90
N LEU A 431 -15.83 36.56 -10.60
CA LEU A 431 -16.74 37.09 -9.58
C LEU A 431 -16.72 38.63 -9.57
N THR A 432 -15.53 39.25 -9.56
CA THR A 432 -15.40 40.71 -9.48
C THR A 432 -15.89 41.45 -10.74
N ARG A 433 -15.79 40.85 -11.94
CA ARG A 433 -16.28 41.44 -13.19
C ARG A 433 -17.78 41.72 -13.21
N THR A 434 -18.58 40.98 -12.46
CA THR A 434 -20.02 41.26 -12.34
C THR A 434 -20.34 42.48 -11.47
N SER A 435 -19.38 42.96 -10.67
CA SER A 435 -19.57 44.04 -9.68
C SER A 435 -19.04 45.42 -10.09
N ARG A 436 -18.17 45.53 -11.11
CA ARG A 436 -17.56 46.82 -11.52
C ARG A 436 -18.03 47.32 -12.89
N ARG A 437 -19.11 48.09 -12.84
CA ARG A 437 -19.56 49.22 -13.70
C ARG A 437 -18.95 49.36 -15.11
N LEU A 438 -19.83 49.35 -16.13
CA LEU A 438 -19.65 50.10 -17.38
C LEU A 438 -19.79 51.61 -17.09
N SER A 439 -18.79 52.40 -17.50
CA SER A 439 -18.79 53.86 -17.36
C SER A 439 -19.75 54.51 -18.35
N PHE A 440 -20.71 55.32 -17.88
CA PHE A 440 -21.37 56.33 -18.73
C PHE A 440 -21.70 57.60 -17.93
N ARG A 441 -21.35 58.75 -18.52
CA ARG A 441 -21.68 60.11 -18.05
C ARG A 441 -23.18 60.40 -18.21
N PRO A 442 -23.79 61.25 -17.37
CA PRO A 442 -25.23 61.40 -17.28
C PRO A 442 -25.74 62.62 -18.05
N VAL A 443 -26.61 62.44 -19.05
CA VAL A 443 -27.63 63.45 -19.39
C VAL A 443 -28.83 62.75 -20.03
N THR A 444 -29.98 62.80 -19.36
CA THR A 444 -31.39 62.76 -19.86
C THR A 444 -32.31 62.02 -18.88
N GLU A 445 -33.55 62.51 -18.75
CA GLU A 445 -34.60 62.09 -17.81
C GLU A 445 -35.02 60.61 -17.90
N LYS A 446 -34.45 59.84 -18.82
CA LYS A 446 -34.53 58.37 -18.84
C LYS A 446 -33.71 57.70 -17.72
N ALA A 447 -32.89 58.46 -16.99
CA ALA A 447 -32.08 57.97 -15.87
C ALA A 447 -32.91 57.45 -14.67
N GLY A 448 -34.10 58.01 -14.39
CA GLY A 448 -34.91 57.63 -13.23
C GLY A 448 -35.53 56.23 -13.30
N LYS A 449 -35.89 55.74 -14.50
CA LYS A 449 -36.35 54.35 -14.70
C LYS A 449 -35.20 53.36 -14.61
N ILE A 450 -34.02 53.75 -15.07
CA ILE A 450 -32.80 52.93 -15.01
C ILE A 450 -32.25 52.87 -13.57
N GLN A 451 -32.46 53.91 -12.75
CA GLN A 451 -32.05 53.96 -11.33
C GLN A 451 -32.91 53.06 -10.43
N LYS A 452 -34.22 52.93 -10.69
CA LYS A 452 -35.07 51.91 -10.03
C LYS A 452 -34.73 50.49 -10.47
N GLN A 453 -34.30 50.30 -11.72
CA GLN A 453 -33.78 49.02 -12.23
C GLN A 453 -32.41 48.66 -11.62
N ARG A 454 -31.59 49.67 -11.26
CA ARG A 454 -30.29 49.53 -10.59
C ARG A 454 -30.45 49.15 -9.10
N ALA A 455 -31.43 49.69 -8.39
CA ALA A 455 -31.69 49.32 -6.99
C ALA A 455 -32.15 47.86 -6.81
N SER A 456 -32.73 47.22 -7.83
CA SER A 456 -33.08 45.79 -7.80
C SER A 456 -31.94 44.87 -8.25
N LEU A 457 -30.81 45.42 -8.74
CA LEU A 457 -29.62 44.66 -9.16
C LEU A 457 -28.57 44.57 -8.04
N ASP A 458 -28.55 45.53 -7.12
CA ASP A 458 -27.73 45.53 -5.89
C ASP A 458 -28.39 44.73 -4.73
N GLN A 459 -29.59 44.21 -4.91
CA GLN A 459 -30.22 43.30 -3.96
C GLN A 459 -29.64 41.90 -4.13
N ALA A 460 -29.25 41.27 -3.02
CA ALA A 460 -28.85 39.86 -2.96
C ALA A 460 -29.81 39.02 -3.80
N LYS A 461 -29.35 38.55 -4.96
CA LYS A 461 -30.17 37.69 -5.82
C LYS A 461 -30.38 36.38 -5.07
N SER A 462 -31.62 36.05 -4.74
CA SER A 462 -31.99 34.75 -4.22
C SER A 462 -32.85 34.01 -5.25
N TYR A 463 -32.49 32.77 -5.52
CA TYR A 463 -33.22 31.90 -6.44
C TYR A 463 -33.90 30.80 -5.65
N LYS A 464 -35.21 30.93 -5.51
CA LYS A 464 -36.08 29.92 -4.90
C LYS A 464 -36.48 28.87 -5.94
N SER A 465 -36.17 27.61 -5.67
CA SER A 465 -36.57 26.46 -6.47
C SER A 465 -37.25 25.41 -5.60
N SER A 466 -38.30 24.76 -6.10
CA SER A 466 -38.90 23.62 -5.41
C SER A 466 -37.89 22.45 -5.34
N ALA A 467 -37.81 21.78 -4.19
CA ALA A 467 -36.89 20.68 -3.96
C ALA A 467 -37.10 19.53 -4.98
N GLU A 468 -38.35 19.28 -5.37
CA GLU A 468 -38.70 18.30 -6.40
C GLU A 468 -38.09 18.64 -7.78
N LYS A 469 -38.02 19.93 -8.13
CA LYS A 469 -37.39 20.39 -9.37
C LYS A 469 -35.88 20.28 -9.35
N LEU A 470 -35.25 20.43 -8.18
CA LEU A 470 -33.79 20.27 -8.02
C LEU A 470 -33.40 18.79 -8.01
N PHE A 471 -34.23 17.92 -7.43
CA PHE A 471 -34.06 16.47 -7.46
C PHE A 471 -34.17 15.92 -8.90
N ARG A 472 -35.20 16.33 -9.66
CA ARG A 472 -35.34 15.95 -11.08
C ARG A 472 -34.19 16.44 -11.97
N LYS A 473 -33.50 17.51 -11.57
CA LYS A 473 -32.34 18.06 -12.28
C LYS A 473 -31.01 17.46 -11.83
N GLY A 474 -31.02 16.53 -10.87
CA GLY A 474 -29.82 15.90 -10.34
C GLY A 474 -28.97 16.79 -9.42
N ILE A 475 -29.42 18.00 -9.09
CA ILE A 475 -28.62 18.94 -8.26
C ILE A 475 -28.71 18.55 -6.77
N LEU A 476 -29.87 18.08 -6.33
CA LEU A 476 -30.12 17.65 -4.96
C LEU A 476 -30.30 16.13 -4.95
N VAL A 477 -29.41 15.44 -4.23
CA VAL A 477 -29.33 13.97 -4.18
C VAL A 477 -30.19 13.42 -3.05
N ASP A 478 -30.12 14.03 -1.87
CA ASP A 478 -30.94 13.63 -0.72
C ASP A 478 -31.05 14.76 0.32
N VAL A 479 -32.09 14.73 1.15
CA VAL A 479 -32.24 15.56 2.35
C VAL A 479 -32.44 14.62 3.53
N ILE A 480 -31.43 14.51 4.38
CA ILE A 480 -31.40 13.59 5.52
C ILE A 480 -32.49 14.00 6.51
N GLY A 481 -33.49 13.12 6.69
CA GLY A 481 -34.63 13.31 7.58
C GLY A 481 -36.02 13.30 6.93
N ILE A 482 -36.13 13.23 5.60
CA ILE A 482 -37.41 13.30 4.88
C ILE A 482 -37.55 12.12 3.93
N GLN A 483 -38.21 11.05 4.40
CA GLN A 483 -38.28 9.77 3.67
C GLN A 483 -39.47 9.65 2.69
N THR A 484 -40.37 10.65 2.60
CA THR A 484 -41.57 10.53 1.74
C THR A 484 -41.65 11.58 0.62
N PRO A 485 -41.97 11.16 -0.63
CA PRO A 485 -42.06 12.06 -1.79
C PRO A 485 -43.16 13.13 -1.66
N LYS A 486 -44.16 12.91 -0.78
CA LYS A 486 -45.21 13.90 -0.47
C LYS A 486 -44.69 15.10 0.32
N GLN A 487 -43.67 14.94 1.16
CA GLN A 487 -43.06 16.03 1.92
C GLN A 487 -42.06 16.84 1.07
N MET A 488 -41.37 16.20 0.11
CA MET A 488 -40.50 16.89 -0.85
C MET A 488 -41.23 17.91 -1.74
N SER A 489 -42.51 17.69 -2.04
CA SER A 489 -43.33 18.64 -2.82
C SER A 489 -43.60 19.96 -2.08
N LYS A 490 -43.52 19.97 -0.74
CA LYS A 490 -43.77 21.15 0.12
C LYS A 490 -42.49 21.94 0.42
N LEU A 491 -41.32 21.38 0.09
CA LEU A 491 -40.01 21.98 0.33
C LEU A 491 -39.54 22.79 -0.88
N SER A 492 -38.93 23.93 -0.59
CA SER A 492 -38.21 24.75 -1.55
C SER A 492 -36.85 25.13 -1.01
N VAL A 493 -35.83 25.06 -1.85
CA VAL A 493 -34.47 25.51 -1.54
C VAL A 493 -34.30 26.88 -2.16
N GLU A 494 -33.90 27.85 -1.37
CA GLU A 494 -33.56 29.20 -1.80
C GLU A 494 -32.06 29.43 -1.60
N ILE A 495 -31.36 29.59 -2.74
CA ILE A 495 -29.93 29.89 -2.75
C ILE A 495 -29.78 31.39 -3.00
N GLY A 496 -29.14 32.12 -2.09
CA GLY A 496 -28.89 33.55 -2.14
C GLY A 496 -27.41 33.89 -2.17
N SER A 497 -27.03 34.97 -2.85
CA SER A 497 -25.68 35.53 -2.76
C SER A 497 -25.51 36.32 -1.46
N THR A 498 -24.43 36.09 -0.72
CA THR A 498 -24.09 36.85 0.51
C THR A 498 -23.23 38.08 0.15
N ALA A 499 -22.98 38.96 1.13
CA ALA A 499 -22.10 40.13 1.00
C ALA A 499 -20.63 39.73 0.74
N ASP A 500 -20.22 38.55 1.20
CA ASP A 500 -18.87 38.02 1.02
C ASP A 500 -18.74 37.22 -0.27
N LEU A 501 -17.66 37.52 -1.02
CA LEU A 501 -17.39 36.93 -2.33
C LEU A 501 -17.17 35.42 -2.21
N GLY A 502 -17.99 34.63 -2.90
CA GLY A 502 -17.88 33.17 -2.92
C GLY A 502 -18.64 32.44 -1.82
N ILE A 503 -19.40 33.15 -0.97
CA ILE A 503 -20.26 32.55 0.07
C ILE A 503 -21.73 32.69 -0.32
N PHE A 504 -22.40 31.56 -0.51
CA PHE A 504 -23.83 31.47 -0.82
C PHE A 504 -24.63 31.06 0.42
N SER A 505 -25.76 31.70 0.67
CA SER A 505 -26.72 31.25 1.66
C SER A 505 -27.67 30.24 1.03
N VAL A 506 -27.77 29.04 1.59
CA VAL A 506 -28.69 27.98 1.17
C VAL A 506 -29.73 27.83 2.26
N SER A 507 -30.96 28.27 1.98
CA SER A 507 -32.08 28.17 2.92
C SER A 507 -33.11 27.15 2.48
N LEU A 508 -33.54 26.31 3.42
CA LEU A 508 -34.63 25.35 3.23
C LEU A 508 -35.93 25.98 3.72
N LEU A 509 -36.92 26.10 2.85
CA LEU A 509 -38.26 26.57 3.19
C LEU A 509 -39.28 25.43 3.07
N ASP A 510 -39.99 25.15 4.16
CA ASP A 510 -41.19 24.32 4.16
C ASP A 510 -42.42 25.23 4.17
N SER A 511 -43.24 25.17 3.12
CA SER A 511 -44.51 25.91 3.06
C SER A 511 -44.37 27.42 3.34
N ASN A 512 -43.29 28.04 2.81
CA ASN A 512 -42.88 29.46 2.98
C ASN A 512 -42.38 29.87 4.38
N LYS A 513 -42.12 28.93 5.30
CA LYS A 513 -41.36 29.20 6.52
C LYS A 513 -39.93 28.73 6.34
N THR A 514 -38.96 29.60 6.62
CA THR A 514 -37.53 29.26 6.63
C THR A 514 -37.28 28.30 7.78
N VAL A 515 -36.92 27.06 7.44
CA VAL A 515 -36.61 26.00 8.40
C VAL A 515 -35.16 26.18 8.87
N GLU A 516 -34.23 26.30 7.93
CA GLU A 516 -32.80 26.44 8.21
C GLU A 516 -32.12 27.26 7.09
N THR A 517 -31.08 28.02 7.46
CA THR A 517 -30.22 28.76 6.52
C THR A 517 -28.77 28.37 6.80
N HIS A 518 -28.10 27.84 5.77
CA HIS A 518 -26.72 27.36 5.82
C HIS A 518 -25.83 28.20 4.91
N LEU A 519 -24.55 28.34 5.27
CA LEU A 519 -23.56 29.02 4.43
C LEU A 519 -22.78 27.98 3.63
N LEU A 520 -22.68 28.20 2.32
CA LEU A 520 -21.97 27.37 1.37
C LEU A 520 -20.81 28.18 0.79
N GLU A 521 -19.59 27.71 1.01
CA GLU A 521 -18.41 28.29 0.38
C GLU A 521 -18.19 27.64 -0.99
N PHE A 522 -18.12 28.46 -2.04
CA PHE A 522 -17.87 27.98 -3.39
C PHE A 522 -16.50 27.29 -3.52
N GLN A 523 -15.53 27.68 -2.68
CA GLN A 523 -14.21 27.05 -2.62
C GLN A 523 -14.31 25.57 -2.20
N ASP A 524 -15.19 25.23 -1.28
CA ASP A 524 -15.34 23.86 -0.82
C ASP A 524 -15.98 22.96 -1.87
N LEU A 525 -16.87 23.51 -2.70
CA LEU A 525 -17.39 22.81 -3.88
C LEU A 525 -16.31 22.55 -4.93
N LEU A 526 -15.41 23.51 -5.18
CA LEU A 526 -14.30 23.33 -6.13
C LEU A 526 -13.26 22.31 -5.62
N LYS A 527 -13.01 22.28 -4.30
CA LYS A 527 -12.17 21.25 -3.67
C LYS A 527 -12.79 19.86 -3.84
N ALA A 528 -14.10 19.73 -3.60
CA ALA A 528 -14.81 18.47 -3.78
C ALA A 528 -14.77 17.97 -5.24
N ASP A 529 -14.94 18.87 -6.21
CA ASP A 529 -14.85 18.54 -7.64
C ASP A 529 -13.44 18.05 -8.02
N SER A 530 -12.39 18.68 -7.50
CA SER A 530 -11.01 18.25 -7.74
C SER A 530 -10.64 16.93 -7.05
N ASN A 531 -11.31 16.58 -5.95
CA ASN A 531 -11.13 15.30 -5.27
C ASN A 531 -11.97 14.17 -5.90
N GLU A 532 -12.65 14.44 -7.03
CA GLU A 532 -13.61 13.55 -7.69
C GLU A 532 -14.79 13.13 -6.77
N GLU A 533 -15.10 13.95 -5.76
CA GLU A 533 -16.24 13.73 -4.88
C GLU A 533 -17.52 14.15 -5.58
N GLN A 534 -18.33 13.17 -5.98
CA GLN A 534 -19.61 13.45 -6.64
C GLN A 534 -20.64 14.10 -5.71
N LYS A 535 -20.50 13.97 -4.39
CA LYS A 535 -21.52 14.42 -3.43
C LYS A 535 -20.91 15.36 -2.41
N TYR A 536 -21.51 16.54 -2.27
CA TYR A 536 -21.17 17.48 -1.21
C TYR A 536 -22.28 17.51 -0.18
N MET A 537 -21.91 17.19 1.06
CA MET A 537 -22.81 17.24 2.20
C MET A 537 -22.71 18.60 2.88
N LEU A 538 -23.79 19.37 2.81
CA LEU A 538 -23.91 20.61 3.56
C LEU A 538 -24.43 20.29 4.97
N GLN A 539 -23.54 20.36 5.96
CA GLN A 539 -23.81 20.22 7.40
C GLN A 539 -24.72 19.03 7.76
N ASP A 540 -24.43 17.83 7.21
CA ASP A 540 -25.11 16.56 7.51
C ASP A 540 -26.63 16.52 7.28
N ARG A 541 -27.17 17.46 6.48
CA ARG A 541 -28.61 17.59 6.24
C ARG A 541 -28.99 17.57 4.77
N VAL A 542 -28.22 18.23 3.90
CA VAL A 542 -28.53 18.29 2.47
C VAL A 542 -27.35 17.79 1.65
N VAL A 543 -27.62 16.82 0.78
CA VAL A 543 -26.63 16.25 -0.12
C VAL A 543 -26.86 16.82 -1.51
N PHE A 544 -25.88 17.57 -2.00
CA PHE A 544 -25.87 18.09 -3.37
C PHE A 544 -24.91 17.29 -4.24
N ASP A 545 -25.20 17.25 -5.54
CA ASP A 545 -24.28 16.72 -6.54
C ASP A 545 -23.33 17.85 -6.98
N VAL A 546 -22.02 17.64 -6.81
CA VAL A 546 -21.00 18.70 -6.92
C VAL A 546 -20.96 19.32 -8.33
N PRO A 547 -20.85 18.54 -9.43
CA PRO A 547 -20.75 19.12 -10.77
C PRO A 547 -22.04 19.85 -11.17
N HIS A 548 -23.20 19.30 -10.83
CA HIS A 548 -24.50 19.89 -11.17
C HIS A 548 -24.81 21.14 -10.33
N LEU A 549 -24.36 21.20 -9.07
CA LEU A 549 -24.49 22.38 -8.23
C LEU A 549 -23.59 23.51 -8.73
N ILE A 550 -22.35 23.22 -9.11
CA ILE A 550 -21.43 24.18 -9.72
C ILE A 550 -22.03 24.74 -11.02
N GLN A 551 -22.55 23.87 -11.89
CA GLN A 551 -23.25 24.30 -13.12
C GLN A 551 -24.49 25.15 -12.84
N TYR A 552 -25.29 24.79 -11.81
CA TYR A 552 -26.47 25.57 -11.44
C TYR A 552 -26.12 26.97 -10.94
N ILE A 553 -25.11 27.08 -10.08
CA ILE A 553 -24.60 28.37 -9.59
C ILE A 553 -24.04 29.20 -10.75
N ASN A 554 -23.24 28.58 -11.63
CA ASN A 554 -22.71 29.23 -12.84
C ASN A 554 -23.80 29.75 -13.78
N LYS A 555 -24.85 28.97 -14.01
CA LYS A 555 -25.95 29.36 -14.89
C LYS A 555 -26.85 30.44 -14.28
N LYS A 556 -27.09 30.41 -12.97
CA LYS A 556 -28.04 31.30 -12.29
C LYS A 556 -27.45 32.60 -11.81
N PHE A 557 -26.22 32.57 -11.29
CA PHE A 557 -25.56 33.75 -10.74
C PHE A 557 -24.55 34.36 -11.71
N PHE A 558 -23.98 33.57 -12.62
CA PHE A 558 -22.86 34.00 -13.46
C PHE A 558 -23.18 34.09 -14.97
N ASN A 559 -24.42 33.79 -15.39
CA ASN A 559 -24.91 33.93 -16.79
C ASN A 559 -23.93 33.33 -17.83
N LYS A 560 -23.31 32.20 -17.51
CA LYS A 560 -22.60 31.36 -18.48
C LYS A 560 -23.48 30.18 -18.91
#